data_AF-A0A7U3Q551-F1
#
_entry.id   AF-A0A7U3Q551-F1
#
_cell.length_a   1.000
_cell.length_b   1.000
_cell.length_c   1.000
_cell.angle_alpha   90.00
_cell.angle_beta   90.00
_cell.angle_gamma   90.00
#
_symmetry.space_group_name_H-M   'P 1'
#
loop_
_entity.id
_entity.type
_entity.pdbx_description
1 polymer ?
#
loop_
_entity_poly.entity_id
_entity_poly.type
_entity_poly.pdbx_seq_one_letter_code
_entity_poly.pdbx_strand_id
1 'polypeptide(L)'
;MENLKAYIESGVLELYVLGDLSPEEALQVEEIASQNPEVSAEIAAIEQAMEQYAMQNAIEPAAHVETSLFERLGIDEEEPLVTASNIEKPNEPKVVRLESSNGNIKTLRYALVACIALLIISTGALIVTYSKLNDANDQIVSLNQDKQRFANVVNKLEFENKGLNNMAEMAESKEWATIRMAGQAFSPKSKMNVYWNKKDKTVLINYAAMDLPKTDAEHEYQLWAMVNGKPVSLGVFGGKDSVSTEALRKMETIQNAQAFAVTIEPTGGSVNPTMEKLMVMGGV
;
A
#
# COMPACT_ATOMS: atom_id res chain seq x y z
N MET A 1 0.76 3.71 -26.26
CA MET A 1 1.81 3.18 -25.39
C MET A 1 1.41 3.20 -23.92
N GLU A 2 0.95 4.32 -23.34
CA GLU A 2 0.54 4.35 -21.91
C GLU A 2 -0.58 3.37 -21.55
N ASN A 3 -1.55 3.15 -22.45
CA ASN A 3 -2.68 2.25 -22.18
C ASN A 3 -2.27 0.76 -22.17
N LEU A 4 -1.29 0.35 -22.99
CA LEU A 4 -0.80 -1.03 -23.04
C LEU A 4 0.00 -1.38 -21.77
N LYS A 5 0.82 -0.44 -21.31
CA LYS A 5 1.56 -0.61 -20.07
C LYS A 5 0.63 -0.70 -18.86
N ALA A 6 -0.41 0.13 -18.81
CA ALA A 6 -1.43 0.05 -17.78
C ALA A 6 -2.22 -1.27 -17.83
N TYR A 7 -2.42 -1.84 -19.02
CA TYR A 7 -3.05 -3.16 -19.20
C TYR A 7 -2.17 -4.30 -18.67
N ILE A 8 -0.87 -4.28 -18.99
CA ILE A 8 0.10 -5.24 -18.44
C ILE A 8 0.19 -5.12 -16.91
N GLU A 9 0.22 -3.90 -16.38
CA GLU A 9 0.30 -3.63 -14.93
C GLU A 9 -1.04 -3.83 -14.19
N SER A 10 -2.13 -4.18 -14.89
CA SER A 10 -3.47 -4.30 -14.29
C SER A 10 -3.69 -5.59 -13.51
N GLY A 11 -2.84 -6.61 -13.70
CA GLY A 11 -3.00 -7.94 -13.10
C GLY A 11 -3.87 -8.90 -13.92
N VAL A 12 -4.38 -8.46 -15.08
CA VAL A 12 -5.28 -9.27 -15.91
C VAL A 12 -4.59 -10.47 -16.57
N LEU A 13 -3.29 -10.36 -16.88
CA LEU A 13 -2.53 -11.41 -17.54
C LEU A 13 -2.22 -12.55 -16.58
N GLU A 14 -1.99 -12.24 -15.31
CA GLU A 14 -1.80 -13.23 -14.24
C GLU A 14 -3.08 -14.01 -13.99
N LEU A 15 -4.23 -13.33 -13.94
CA LEU A 15 -5.54 -13.97 -13.82
C LEU A 15 -5.86 -14.84 -15.04
N TYR A 16 -5.44 -14.42 -16.24
CA TYR A 16 -5.57 -15.21 -17.46
C TYR A 16 -4.77 -16.51 -17.36
N VAL A 17 -3.48 -16.45 -17.00
CA VAL A 17 -2.62 -17.66 -16.89
C VAL A 17 -3.10 -18.59 -15.77
N LEU A 18 -3.66 -18.04 -14.69
CA LEU A 18 -4.27 -18.84 -13.62
C LEU A 18 -5.60 -19.49 -14.02
N GLY A 19 -6.22 -19.08 -15.13
CA GLY A 19 -7.54 -19.54 -15.55
C GLY A 19 -8.69 -18.97 -14.72
N ASP A 20 -8.47 -17.86 -14.01
CA ASP A 20 -9.45 -17.21 -13.12
C ASP A 20 -10.28 -16.12 -13.81
N LEU A 21 -10.09 -15.91 -15.12
CA LEU A 21 -10.90 -14.98 -15.92
C LEU A 21 -12.20 -15.63 -16.41
N SER A 22 -13.21 -14.79 -16.66
CA SER A 22 -14.40 -15.25 -17.39
C SER A 22 -14.05 -15.60 -18.84
N PRO A 23 -14.83 -16.48 -19.52
CA PRO A 23 -14.57 -16.84 -20.91
C PRO A 23 -14.55 -15.65 -21.88
N GLU A 24 -15.34 -14.60 -21.58
CA GLU A 24 -15.40 -13.38 -22.38
C GLU A 24 -14.12 -12.54 -22.21
N GLU A 25 -13.58 -12.45 -21.00
CA GLU A 25 -12.33 -11.74 -20.71
C GLU A 25 -11.10 -12.48 -21.25
N ALA A 26 -11.10 -13.82 -21.17
CA ALA A 26 -10.03 -14.63 -21.75
C ALA A 26 -9.90 -14.43 -23.26
N LEU A 27 -11.03 -14.39 -23.98
CA LEU A 27 -11.04 -14.09 -25.42
C LEU A 27 -10.50 -12.68 -25.72
N GLN A 28 -10.79 -11.70 -24.87
CA GLN A 28 -10.23 -10.34 -25.03
C GLN A 28 -8.72 -10.32 -24.83
N VAL A 29 -8.19 -11.06 -23.85
CA VAL A 29 -6.75 -11.20 -23.63
C VAL A 29 -6.09 -11.84 -24.86
N GLU A 30 -6.67 -12.90 -25.41
CA GLU A 30 -6.16 -13.57 -26.62
C GLU A 30 -6.18 -12.63 -27.84
N GLU A 31 -7.26 -11.87 -28.03
CA GLU A 31 -7.36 -10.90 -29.12
C GLU A 31 -6.29 -9.81 -28.99
N ILE A 32 -6.09 -9.26 -27.79
CA ILE A 32 -5.09 -8.23 -27.51
C ILE A 32 -3.66 -8.80 -27.69
N ALA A 33 -3.41 -10.04 -27.25
CA ALA A 33 -2.13 -10.72 -27.42
C ALA A 33 -1.80 -10.99 -28.90
N SER A 34 -2.80 -11.28 -29.73
CA SER A 34 -2.61 -11.47 -31.18
C SER A 34 -2.18 -10.19 -31.90
N GLN A 35 -2.60 -9.04 -31.38
CA GLN A 35 -2.31 -7.72 -31.96
C GLN A 35 -1.05 -7.07 -31.37
N ASN A 36 -0.61 -7.51 -30.18
CA ASN A 36 0.49 -6.89 -29.43
C ASN A 36 1.50 -7.97 -28.98
N PRO A 37 2.66 -8.09 -29.66
CA PRO A 37 3.70 -9.04 -29.28
C PRO A 37 4.24 -8.86 -27.86
N GLU A 38 4.18 -7.65 -27.32
CA GLU A 38 4.60 -7.33 -25.95
C GLU A 38 3.72 -8.01 -24.89
N VAL A 39 2.40 -8.12 -25.15
CA VAL A 39 1.46 -8.82 -24.26
C VAL A 39 1.68 -10.34 -24.33
N SER A 40 1.91 -10.88 -25.52
CA SER A 40 2.25 -12.30 -25.68
C SER A 40 3.56 -12.67 -24.98
N ALA A 41 4.57 -11.78 -25.03
CA ALA A 41 5.83 -11.98 -24.33
C ALA A 41 5.64 -11.97 -22.81
N GLU A 42 4.78 -11.08 -22.30
CA GLU A 42 4.47 -11.02 -20.87
C GLU A 42 3.73 -12.28 -20.39
N ILE A 43 2.71 -12.74 -21.14
CA ILE A 43 2.00 -13.99 -20.85
C ILE A 43 2.98 -15.17 -20.76
N ALA A 44 3.87 -15.31 -21.74
CA ALA A 44 4.87 -16.38 -21.75
C ALA A 44 5.85 -16.29 -20.55
N ALA A 45 6.22 -15.09 -20.12
CA ALA A 45 7.06 -14.88 -18.94
C ALA A 45 6.35 -15.32 -17.65
N ILE A 46 5.06 -15.00 -17.51
CA ILE A 46 4.21 -15.41 -16.39
C ILE A 46 4.04 -16.94 -16.38
N GLU A 47 3.75 -17.56 -17.53
CA GLU A 47 3.65 -19.02 -17.69
C GLU A 47 4.94 -19.73 -17.27
N GLN A 48 6.10 -19.23 -17.72
CA GLN A 48 7.39 -19.81 -17.36
C GLN A 48 7.68 -19.69 -15.85
N ALA A 49 7.31 -18.57 -15.22
CA ALA A 49 7.46 -18.40 -13.78
C ALA A 49 6.57 -19.39 -13.00
N MET A 50 5.33 -19.58 -13.45
CA MET A 50 4.40 -20.54 -12.86
C MET A 50 4.86 -21.99 -13.06
N GLU A 51 5.38 -22.34 -14.24
CA GLU A 51 5.96 -23.66 -14.51
C GLU A 51 7.12 -23.95 -13.56
N GLN A 52 8.06 -23.00 -13.41
CA GLN A 52 9.18 -23.15 -12.49
C GLN A 52 8.71 -23.34 -11.04
N TYR A 53 7.68 -22.60 -10.62
CA TYR A 53 7.09 -22.77 -9.30
C TYR A 53 6.44 -24.15 -9.13
N ALA A 54 5.68 -24.60 -10.13
CA ALA A 54 5.03 -25.91 -10.12
C ALA A 54 6.06 -27.06 -10.08
N MET A 55 7.15 -26.96 -10.84
CA MET A 55 8.24 -27.94 -10.83
C MET A 55 8.96 -28.01 -9.48
N GLN A 56 9.17 -26.87 -8.82
CA GLN A 56 9.78 -26.82 -7.48
C GLN A 56 8.89 -27.44 -6.41
N ASN A 57 7.57 -27.44 -6.62
CA ASN A 57 6.58 -27.99 -5.71
C ASN A 57 5.93 -29.27 -6.27
N ALA A 58 6.62 -29.97 -7.16
CA ALA A 58 6.09 -31.17 -7.81
C ALA A 58 5.83 -32.28 -6.78
N ILE A 59 4.64 -32.87 -6.87
CA ILE A 59 4.24 -34.04 -6.08
C ILE A 59 4.25 -35.24 -7.01
N GLU A 60 4.96 -36.29 -6.59
CA GLU A 60 5.05 -37.53 -7.36
C GLU A 60 3.66 -38.19 -7.44
N PRO A 61 3.11 -38.43 -8.66
CA PRO A 61 1.82 -39.07 -8.83
C PRO A 61 1.90 -40.55 -8.47
N ALA A 62 0.74 -41.18 -8.24
CA ALA A 62 0.69 -42.61 -7.98
C ALA A 62 1.10 -43.41 -9.23
N ALA A 63 1.89 -44.47 -9.06
CA ALA A 63 2.49 -45.25 -10.16
C ALA A 63 1.48 -45.75 -11.23
N HIS A 64 0.23 -46.04 -10.84
CA HIS A 64 -0.80 -46.52 -11.78
C HIS A 64 -1.30 -45.44 -12.76
N VAL A 65 -1.04 -44.16 -12.48
CA VAL A 65 -1.45 -43.03 -13.34
C VAL A 65 -0.70 -43.08 -14.66
N GLU A 66 0.58 -43.42 -14.62
CA GLU A 66 1.43 -43.58 -15.80
C GLU A 66 0.89 -44.68 -16.72
N THR A 67 0.66 -45.88 -16.18
CA THR A 67 0.09 -47.01 -16.93
C THR A 67 -1.27 -46.67 -17.53
N SER A 68 -2.14 -45.99 -16.76
CA SER A 68 -3.49 -45.60 -17.22
C SER A 68 -3.44 -44.56 -18.34
N LEU A 69 -2.43 -43.68 -18.34
CA LEU A 69 -2.20 -42.68 -19.39
C LEU A 69 -1.70 -43.33 -20.68
N PHE A 70 -0.70 -44.22 -20.58
CA PHE A 70 -0.14 -44.93 -21.74
C PHE A 70 -1.18 -45.82 -22.44
N GLU A 71 -2.00 -46.55 -21.67
CA GLU A 71 -3.11 -47.35 -22.20
C GLU A 71 -4.14 -46.47 -22.93
N ARG A 72 -4.48 -45.30 -22.37
CA ARG A 72 -5.47 -44.38 -22.96
C ARG A 72 -4.95 -43.65 -24.20
N LEU A 73 -3.64 -43.46 -24.30
CA LEU A 73 -2.97 -42.89 -25.48
C LEU A 73 -2.68 -43.96 -26.56
N GLY A 74 -2.94 -45.24 -26.28
CA GLY A 74 -2.68 -46.34 -27.22
C GLY A 74 -1.19 -46.57 -27.46
N ILE A 75 -0.35 -46.27 -26.46
CA ILE A 75 1.09 -46.51 -26.50
C ILE A 75 1.30 -47.84 -25.77
N ASP A 76 1.24 -48.93 -26.52
CA ASP A 76 1.55 -50.26 -26.00
C ASP A 76 3.05 -50.35 -25.70
N GLU A 77 3.41 -50.62 -24.44
CA GLU A 77 4.77 -51.05 -24.06
C GLU A 77 5.05 -52.48 -24.57
N GLU A 78 5.00 -52.68 -25.88
CA GLU A 78 5.53 -53.88 -26.53
C GLU A 78 6.78 -53.52 -27.33
N GLU A 79 7.92 -53.44 -26.64
CA GLU A 79 9.23 -53.69 -27.23
C GLU A 79 9.87 -54.90 -26.51
N PRO A 80 10.39 -55.90 -27.23
CA PRO A 80 10.64 -57.23 -26.67
C PRO A 80 11.89 -57.26 -25.79
N LEU A 81 11.77 -57.96 -24.66
CA LEU A 81 12.90 -58.52 -23.93
C LEU A 81 13.76 -59.37 -24.88
N VAL A 82 14.87 -58.82 -25.36
CA VAL A 82 15.92 -59.59 -26.03
C VAL A 82 16.53 -60.55 -25.01
N THR A 83 15.96 -61.73 -24.98
CA THR A 83 16.47 -62.90 -24.26
C THR A 83 17.66 -63.44 -25.06
N ALA A 84 18.87 -63.02 -24.72
CA ALA A 84 20.08 -63.68 -25.23
C ALA A 84 20.43 -64.84 -24.29
N SER A 85 19.98 -66.05 -24.66
CA SER A 85 20.53 -67.29 -24.12
C SER A 85 21.18 -68.08 -25.25
N ASN A 86 22.53 -68.14 -25.23
CA ASN A 86 23.29 -69.37 -25.49
C ASN A 86 24.79 -69.20 -25.16
N ILE A 87 25.11 -69.66 -23.95
CA ILE A 87 26.28 -70.43 -23.46
C ILE A 87 27.53 -70.54 -24.36
N GLU A 88 28.68 -70.10 -23.83
CA GLU A 88 29.91 -70.91 -23.81
C GLU A 88 30.71 -70.69 -22.51
N LYS A 89 31.37 -71.76 -22.04
CA LYS A 89 31.92 -71.96 -20.68
C LYS A 89 33.35 -71.38 -20.50
N PRO A 90 33.92 -71.39 -19.27
CA PRO A 90 34.70 -70.29 -18.70
C PRO A 90 36.19 -70.38 -19.00
N ASN A 91 36.81 -69.23 -19.29
CA ASN A 91 38.27 -69.13 -19.33
C ASN A 91 38.77 -68.52 -18.00
N GLU A 92 39.83 -69.13 -17.48
CA GLU A 92 40.39 -68.97 -16.13
C GLU A 92 40.66 -67.50 -15.72
N PRO A 93 40.56 -67.15 -14.41
CA PRO A 93 40.78 -65.78 -13.98
C PRO A 93 42.26 -65.42 -14.06
N LYS A 94 42.63 -64.60 -15.06
CA LYS A 94 43.93 -63.93 -15.11
C LYS A 94 43.96 -62.86 -14.03
N VAL A 95 44.70 -63.12 -12.94
CA VAL A 95 44.95 -62.14 -11.88
C VAL A 95 45.77 -60.99 -12.46
N VAL A 96 45.12 -59.87 -12.75
CA VAL A 96 45.79 -58.63 -13.14
C VAL A 96 46.18 -57.89 -11.85
N ARG A 97 47.48 -57.69 -11.64
CA ARG A 97 47.95 -56.78 -10.58
C ARG A 97 47.43 -55.39 -10.90
N LEU A 98 46.72 -54.78 -9.94
CA LEU A 98 46.42 -53.35 -9.98
C LEU A 98 47.75 -52.60 -9.93
N GLU A 99 48.21 -52.08 -11.06
CA GLU A 99 49.28 -51.10 -11.05
C GLU A 99 48.75 -49.84 -10.39
N SER A 100 49.41 -49.41 -9.31
CA SER A 100 49.19 -48.08 -8.75
C SER A 100 49.62 -47.06 -9.81
N SER A 101 48.64 -46.57 -10.57
CA SER A 101 48.85 -45.47 -11.49
C SER A 101 49.21 -44.23 -10.68
N ASN A 102 50.51 -43.92 -10.64
CA ASN A 102 51.04 -42.66 -10.12
C ASN A 102 50.82 -41.50 -11.12
N GLY A 103 49.89 -41.65 -12.06
CA GLY A 103 49.53 -40.66 -13.07
C GLY A 103 48.37 -39.77 -12.61
N ASN A 104 48.51 -38.45 -12.84
CA ASN A 104 47.47 -37.40 -12.81
C ASN A 104 47.43 -36.46 -11.59
N ILE A 105 48.43 -36.48 -10.70
CA ILE A 105 48.48 -35.49 -9.59
C ILE A 105 48.66 -34.06 -10.13
N LYS A 106 49.30 -33.88 -11.29
CA LYS A 106 49.51 -32.55 -11.90
C LYS A 106 48.24 -31.96 -12.52
N THR A 107 47.41 -32.76 -13.18
CA THR A 107 46.12 -32.29 -13.73
C THR A 107 45.13 -31.95 -12.62
N LEU A 108 45.15 -32.69 -11.50
CA LEU A 108 44.38 -32.37 -10.30
C LEU A 108 44.79 -31.02 -9.69
N ARG A 109 46.08 -30.66 -9.72
CA ARG A 109 46.57 -29.35 -9.26
C ARG A 109 46.07 -28.19 -10.13
N TYR A 110 46.06 -28.35 -11.45
CA TYR A 110 45.50 -27.34 -12.35
C TYR A 110 43.98 -27.21 -12.21
N ALA A 111 43.27 -28.33 -12.05
CA ALA A 111 41.84 -28.33 -11.76
C ALA A 111 41.53 -27.59 -10.44
N LEU A 112 42.31 -27.84 -9.38
CA LEU A 112 42.17 -27.14 -8.10
C LEU A 112 42.36 -25.62 -8.25
N VAL A 113 43.40 -25.18 -8.97
CA VAL A 113 43.63 -23.74 -9.22
C VAL A 113 42.48 -23.12 -10.02
N ALA A 114 41.95 -23.82 -11.03
CA ALA A 114 40.80 -23.35 -11.80
C ALA A 114 39.53 -23.24 -10.93
N CYS A 115 39.27 -24.19 -10.03
CA CYS A 115 38.16 -24.13 -9.08
C CYS A 115 38.29 -22.95 -8.12
N ILE A 116 39.50 -22.69 -7.60
CA ILE A 116 39.75 -21.53 -6.73
C ILE A 116 39.52 -20.22 -7.50
N ALA A 117 39.99 -20.13 -8.74
CA ALA A 117 39.78 -18.94 -9.57
C ALA A 117 38.29 -18.69 -9.84
N LEU A 118 37.53 -19.73 -10.18
CA LEU A 118 36.07 -19.63 -10.38
C LEU A 118 35.35 -19.24 -9.08
N LEU A 119 35.79 -19.77 -7.94
CA LEU A 119 35.21 -19.44 -6.64
C LEU A 119 35.43 -17.95 -6.28
N ILE A 120 36.62 -17.39 -6.58
CA ILE A 120 36.89 -15.97 -6.35
C ILE A 120 35.99 -15.10 -7.23
N ILE A 121 35.86 -15.44 -8.52
CA ILE A 121 35.00 -14.71 -9.46
C ILE A 121 33.53 -14.78 -9.00
N SER A 122 33.06 -15.98 -8.63
CA SER A 122 31.69 -16.19 -8.14
C SER A 122 31.42 -15.41 -6.85
N THR A 123 32.35 -15.42 -5.90
CA THR A 123 32.24 -14.66 -4.65
C THR A 123 32.22 -13.15 -4.92
N GLY A 124 33.07 -12.66 -5.82
CA GLY A 124 33.07 -11.26 -6.25
C GLY A 124 31.76 -10.84 -6.90
N ALA A 125 31.22 -11.69 -7.79
CA ALA A 125 29.91 -11.47 -8.40
C ALA A 125 28.79 -11.42 -7.35
N LEU A 126 28.81 -12.32 -6.36
CA LEU A 126 27.82 -12.36 -5.27
C LEU A 126 27.86 -11.10 -4.40
N ILE A 127 29.06 -10.58 -4.11
CA ILE A 127 29.20 -9.33 -3.34
C ILE A 127 28.61 -8.15 -4.11
N VAL A 128 28.88 -8.07 -5.42
CA VAL A 128 28.35 -6.99 -6.27
C VAL A 128 26.83 -7.10 -6.45
N THR A 129 26.28 -8.31 -6.61
CA THR A 129 24.82 -8.47 -6.71
C THR A 129 24.15 -8.15 -5.37
N TYR A 130 24.74 -8.57 -4.25
CA TYR A 130 24.24 -8.24 -2.92
C TYR A 130 24.29 -6.73 -2.63
N SER A 131 25.37 -6.04 -3.01
CA SER A 131 25.45 -4.58 -2.84
C SER A 131 24.40 -3.86 -3.67
N LYS A 132 24.20 -4.25 -4.93
CA LYS A 132 23.14 -3.70 -5.79
C LYS A 132 21.74 -3.94 -5.23
N LEU A 133 21.50 -5.10 -4.61
CA LEU A 133 20.23 -5.41 -3.98
C LEU A 133 19.98 -4.51 -2.76
N ASN A 134 21.01 -4.28 -1.94
CA ASN A 134 20.92 -3.35 -0.81
C ASN A 134 20.65 -1.92 -1.28
N ASP A 135 21.38 -1.42 -2.29
CA ASP A 135 21.16 -0.08 -2.85
C ASP A 135 19.73 0.07 -3.40
N ALA A 136 19.20 -0.96 -4.06
CA ALA A 136 17.82 -0.97 -4.55
C ALA A 136 16.79 -0.95 -3.40
N ASN A 137 17.02 -1.72 -2.34
CA ASN A 137 16.17 -1.70 -1.14
C ASN A 137 16.18 -0.33 -0.47
N ASP A 138 17.35 0.29 -0.32
CA ASP A 138 17.48 1.63 0.27
C ASP A 138 16.75 2.68 -0.58
N GLN A 139 16.86 2.60 -1.91
CA GLN A 139 16.10 3.46 -2.82
C GLN A 139 14.59 3.28 -2.72
N ILE A 140 14.11 2.03 -2.56
CA ILE A 140 12.69 1.75 -2.35
C ILE A 140 12.22 2.36 -1.03
N VAL A 141 13.02 2.26 0.04
CA VAL A 141 12.70 2.87 1.34
C VAL A 141 12.63 4.39 1.21
N SER A 142 13.63 5.03 0.59
CA SER A 142 13.62 6.48 0.39
C SER A 142 12.45 6.93 -0.49
N LEU A 143 12.13 6.19 -1.56
CA LEU A 143 11.04 6.50 -2.45
C LEU A 143 9.68 6.39 -1.75
N ASN A 144 9.51 5.39 -0.88
CA ASN A 144 8.31 5.27 -0.06
C ASN A 144 8.18 6.44 0.94
N GLN A 145 9.28 6.87 1.55
CA GLN A 145 9.29 8.04 2.43
C GLN A 145 8.94 9.32 1.65
N ASP A 146 9.49 9.50 0.46
CA ASP A 146 9.17 10.62 -0.41
C ASP A 146 7.71 10.60 -0.83
N LYS A 147 7.16 9.44 -1.21
CA LYS A 147 5.73 9.29 -1.53
C LYS A 147 4.84 9.73 -0.36
N GLN A 148 5.17 9.33 0.87
CA GLN A 148 4.45 9.77 2.06
C GLN A 148 4.58 11.29 2.27
N ARG A 149 5.75 11.86 2.06
CA ARG A 149 5.99 13.30 2.16
C ARG A 149 5.16 14.07 1.13
N PHE A 150 5.13 13.62 -0.12
CA PHE A 150 4.31 14.22 -1.16
C PHE A 150 2.82 14.14 -0.84
N ALA A 151 2.33 12.98 -0.39
CA ALA A 151 0.94 12.83 0.03
C ALA A 151 0.59 13.83 1.14
N ASN A 152 1.46 14.00 2.14
CA ASN A 152 1.26 14.98 3.21
C ASN A 152 1.26 16.43 2.71
N VAL A 153 2.16 16.78 1.77
CA VAL A 153 2.22 18.12 1.18
C VAL A 153 0.98 18.41 0.33
N VAL A 154 0.53 17.46 -0.49
CA VAL A 154 -0.69 17.59 -1.30
C VAL A 154 -1.91 17.77 -0.42
N ASN A 155 -2.07 16.92 0.60
CA ASN A 155 -3.18 17.03 1.56
C ASN A 155 -3.19 18.40 2.25
N LYS A 156 -2.02 18.92 2.62
CA LYS A 156 -1.90 20.26 3.22
C LYS A 156 -2.27 21.38 2.22
N LEU A 157 -1.80 21.30 0.98
CA LEU A 157 -2.13 22.29 -0.05
C LEU A 157 -3.62 22.30 -0.38
N GLU A 158 -4.24 21.12 -0.51
CA GLU A 158 -5.68 21.00 -0.72
C GLU A 158 -6.47 21.58 0.47
N PHE A 159 -6.03 21.31 1.69
CA PHE A 159 -6.60 21.90 2.90
C PHE A 159 -6.53 23.44 2.89
N GLU A 160 -5.37 24.00 2.57
CA GLU A 160 -5.16 25.45 2.45
C GLU A 160 -6.03 26.05 1.33
N ASN A 161 -6.08 25.43 0.14
CA ASN A 161 -6.88 25.90 -0.99
C ASN A 161 -8.38 25.88 -0.70
N LYS A 162 -8.92 24.80 -0.11
CA LYS A 162 -10.33 24.74 0.29
C LYS A 162 -10.66 25.83 1.31
N GLY A 163 -9.78 26.06 2.27
CA GLY A 163 -9.91 27.16 3.21
C GLY A 163 -9.99 28.53 2.53
N LEU A 164 -9.07 28.80 1.60
CA LEU A 164 -9.03 30.05 0.84
C LEU A 164 -10.27 30.25 -0.04
N ASN A 165 -10.74 29.21 -0.73
CA ASN A 165 -11.92 29.30 -1.59
C ASN A 165 -13.17 29.63 -0.76
N ASN A 166 -13.37 28.93 0.35
CA ASN A 166 -14.47 29.22 1.26
C ASN A 166 -14.34 30.64 1.85
N MET A 167 -13.13 31.11 2.16
CA MET A 167 -12.90 32.48 2.64
C MET A 167 -13.20 33.54 1.58
N ALA A 168 -12.90 33.28 0.31
CA ALA A 168 -13.25 34.16 -0.79
C ALA A 168 -14.79 34.28 -0.95
N GLU A 169 -15.50 33.15 -0.93
CA GLU A 169 -16.98 33.12 -0.97
C GLU A 169 -17.61 33.87 0.24
N MET A 170 -17.00 33.74 1.42
CA MET A 170 -17.41 34.48 2.62
C MET A 170 -17.14 35.99 2.51
N ALA A 171 -16.04 36.40 1.87
CA ALA A 171 -15.67 37.81 1.73
C ALA A 171 -16.51 38.54 0.67
N GLU A 172 -16.95 37.84 -0.38
CA GLU A 172 -17.78 38.43 -1.44
C GLU A 172 -19.24 38.64 -1.00
N SER A 173 -19.73 37.91 -0.01
CA SER A 173 -21.12 38.01 0.45
C SER A 173 -21.26 38.81 1.75
N LYS A 174 -22.12 39.82 1.76
CA LYS A 174 -22.46 40.63 2.95
C LYS A 174 -23.23 39.87 4.05
N GLU A 175 -23.50 38.58 3.82
CA GLU A 175 -24.33 37.74 4.67
C GLU A 175 -23.54 37.08 5.81
N TRP A 176 -22.21 37.01 5.69
CA TRP A 176 -21.33 36.44 6.71
C TRP A 176 -20.86 37.50 7.71
N ALA A 177 -21.10 37.23 8.98
CA ALA A 177 -20.49 37.95 10.09
C ALA A 177 -19.29 37.16 10.62
N THR A 178 -18.15 37.84 10.80
CA THR A 178 -16.99 37.26 11.49
C THR A 178 -17.02 37.68 12.96
N ILE A 179 -17.28 36.72 13.85
CA ILE A 179 -17.29 36.91 15.30
C ILE A 179 -15.91 36.58 15.85
N ARG A 180 -15.20 37.60 16.32
CA ARG A 180 -13.89 37.45 16.97
C ARG A 180 -14.11 37.06 18.42
N MET A 181 -13.68 35.86 18.79
CA MET A 181 -13.75 35.35 20.16
C MET A 181 -12.39 35.52 20.85
N ALA A 182 -12.39 36.24 21.96
CA ALA A 182 -11.20 36.53 22.74
C ALA A 182 -11.09 35.61 23.96
N GLY A 183 -9.85 35.30 24.35
CA GLY A 183 -9.50 34.51 25.52
C GLY A 183 -10.13 35.03 26.80
N GLN A 184 -10.63 34.10 27.61
CA GLN A 184 -11.22 34.38 28.91
C GLN A 184 -10.22 34.06 30.03
N ALA A 185 -10.60 34.28 31.29
CA ALA A 185 -9.70 34.14 32.45
C ALA A 185 -8.98 32.78 32.51
N PHE A 186 -9.63 31.70 32.08
CA PHE A 186 -9.06 30.35 32.05
C PHE A 186 -8.01 30.18 30.93
N SER A 187 -8.18 30.86 29.78
CA SER A 187 -7.19 30.86 28.70
C SER A 187 -7.03 32.25 28.05
N PRO A 188 -6.30 33.17 28.69
CA PRO A 188 -6.23 34.57 28.25
C PRO A 188 -5.54 34.77 26.90
N LYS A 189 -4.67 33.83 26.50
CA LYS A 189 -3.95 33.87 25.23
C LYS A 189 -4.75 33.30 24.06
N SER A 190 -5.86 32.62 24.34
CA SER A 190 -6.64 31.97 23.30
C SER A 190 -7.37 32.97 22.42
N LYS A 191 -7.53 32.60 21.15
CA LYS A 191 -8.30 33.36 20.18
C LYS A 191 -8.87 32.45 19.13
N MET A 192 -10.04 32.80 18.61
CA MET A 192 -10.72 32.03 17.58
C MET A 192 -11.71 32.92 16.85
N ASN A 193 -11.97 32.62 15.57
CA ASN A 193 -13.04 33.25 14.81
C ASN A 193 -14.15 32.25 14.54
N VAL A 194 -15.39 32.72 14.67
CA VAL A 194 -16.59 32.03 14.20
C VAL A 194 -17.16 32.82 13.03
N TYR A 195 -17.45 32.14 11.94
CA TYR A 195 -18.12 32.73 10.79
C TYR A 195 -19.58 32.32 10.84
N TRP A 196 -20.47 33.29 10.88
CA TRP A 196 -21.90 33.05 10.98
C TRP A 196 -22.63 33.73 9.82
N ASN A 197 -23.32 32.92 9.01
CA ASN A 197 -24.19 33.40 7.96
C ASN A 197 -25.59 33.63 8.54
N LYS A 198 -26.03 34.89 8.60
CA LYS A 198 -27.33 35.25 9.21
C LYS A 198 -28.53 34.82 8.37
N LYS A 199 -28.33 34.56 7.07
CA LYS A 199 -29.40 34.22 6.12
C LYS A 199 -29.69 32.73 6.12
N ASP A 200 -28.66 31.90 5.92
CA ASP A 200 -28.82 30.45 5.89
C ASP A 200 -28.56 29.77 7.25
N LYS A 201 -28.20 30.56 8.28
CA LYS A 201 -27.99 30.15 9.67
C LYS A 201 -26.74 29.30 9.87
N THR A 202 -25.88 29.17 8.86
CA THR A 202 -24.67 28.34 8.91
C THR A 202 -23.63 28.96 9.82
N VAL A 203 -23.04 28.12 10.66
CA VAL A 203 -21.91 28.47 11.52
C VAL A 203 -20.69 27.66 11.08
N LEU A 204 -19.59 28.34 10.81
CA LEU A 204 -18.31 27.73 10.48
C LEU A 204 -17.24 28.15 11.49
N ILE A 205 -16.37 27.21 11.84
CA ILE A 205 -15.15 27.47 12.61
C ILE A 205 -13.92 27.25 11.73
N ASN A 206 -12.87 28.05 11.94
CA ASN A 206 -11.64 27.92 11.18
C ASN A 206 -10.52 27.34 12.05
N TYR A 207 -10.11 26.11 11.74
CA TYR A 207 -9.02 25.41 12.42
C TYR A 207 -7.65 26.03 12.17
N ALA A 208 -7.43 26.63 10.99
CA ALA A 208 -6.16 27.27 10.66
C ALA A 208 -5.97 28.62 11.39
N ALA A 209 -7.07 29.25 11.84
CA ALA A 209 -7.06 30.57 12.47
C ALA A 209 -7.47 30.54 13.96
N MET A 210 -7.43 29.38 14.60
CA MET A 210 -7.63 29.24 16.05
C MET A 210 -6.31 29.03 16.79
N ASP A 211 -6.23 29.60 17.98
CA ASP A 211 -5.12 29.45 18.92
C ASP A 211 -5.69 28.97 20.25
N LEU A 212 -6.10 27.70 20.26
CA LEU A 212 -6.60 27.02 21.45
C LEU A 212 -5.54 25.99 21.90
N PRO A 213 -5.33 25.80 23.21
CA PRO A 213 -4.43 24.75 23.70
C PRO A 213 -4.90 23.37 23.25
N LYS A 214 -4.04 22.35 23.36
CA LYS A 214 -4.49 20.97 23.12
C LYS A 214 -5.29 20.49 24.33
N THR A 215 -6.43 19.85 24.08
CA THR A 215 -7.15 19.09 25.11
C THR A 215 -6.47 17.74 25.33
N ASP A 216 -6.78 17.10 26.46
CA ASP A 216 -6.34 15.73 26.73
C ASP A 216 -7.26 14.71 26.01
N ALA A 217 -7.06 13.42 26.27
CA ALA A 217 -7.81 12.35 25.59
C ALA A 217 -9.28 12.21 26.04
N GLU A 218 -9.66 12.83 27.16
CA GLU A 218 -10.98 12.71 27.79
C GLU A 218 -11.82 13.99 27.60
N HIS A 219 -11.26 15.00 26.94
CA HIS A 219 -11.88 16.30 26.76
C HIS A 219 -11.86 16.78 25.31
N GLU A 220 -12.94 17.47 24.95
CA GLU A 220 -13.14 18.10 23.65
C GLU A 220 -13.59 19.54 23.83
N TYR A 221 -13.51 20.33 22.77
CA TYR A 221 -14.12 21.65 22.75
C TYR A 221 -15.59 21.56 22.38
N GLN A 222 -16.42 22.41 22.98
CA GLN A 222 -17.82 22.57 22.57
C GLN A 222 -18.10 24.03 22.26
N LEU A 223 -18.72 24.27 21.10
CA LEU A 223 -19.15 25.60 20.70
C LEU A 223 -20.58 25.85 21.18
N TRP A 224 -20.81 27.04 21.71
CA TRP A 224 -22.11 27.47 22.22
C TRP A 224 -22.52 28.79 21.56
N ALA A 225 -23.81 28.92 21.27
CA ALA A 225 -24.45 30.20 20.99
C ALA A 225 -25.29 30.64 22.19
N MET A 226 -25.20 31.92 22.55
CA MET A 226 -26.03 32.53 23.57
C MET A 226 -27.32 33.07 22.94
N VAL A 227 -28.45 32.45 23.26
CA VAL A 227 -29.78 32.83 22.74
C VAL A 227 -30.65 33.26 23.91
N ASN A 228 -30.98 34.55 23.99
CA ASN A 228 -31.77 35.10 25.10
C ASN A 228 -31.18 34.74 26.47
N GLY A 229 -29.85 34.84 26.61
CA GLY A 229 -29.12 34.49 27.82
C GLY A 229 -28.99 32.98 28.11
N LYS A 230 -29.52 32.10 27.25
CA LYS A 230 -29.38 30.64 27.40
C LYS A 230 -28.34 30.09 26.42
N PRO A 231 -27.41 29.24 26.87
CA PRO A 231 -26.47 28.58 25.97
C PRO A 231 -27.17 27.48 25.16
N VAL A 232 -26.91 27.45 23.86
CA VAL A 232 -27.34 26.42 22.91
C VAL A 232 -26.08 25.79 22.33
N SER A 233 -25.94 24.47 22.47
CA SER A 233 -24.81 23.73 21.89
C SER A 233 -24.88 23.81 20.37
N LEU A 234 -23.73 24.06 19.74
CA LEU A 234 -23.56 24.01 18.29
C LEU A 234 -22.67 22.83 17.84
N GLY A 235 -22.33 21.95 18.78
CA GLY A 235 -21.54 20.74 18.54
C GLY A 235 -20.13 20.79 19.13
N VAL A 236 -19.51 19.61 19.17
CA VAL A 236 -18.17 19.37 19.72
C VAL A 236 -17.10 19.29 18.63
N PHE A 237 -15.87 19.66 18.96
CA PHE A 237 -14.73 19.67 18.05
C PHE A 237 -13.39 19.47 18.77
N GLY A 238 -12.37 19.01 18.04
CA GLY A 238 -10.99 18.90 18.57
C GLY A 238 -10.66 17.57 19.27
N GLY A 239 -11.54 16.57 19.21
CA GLY A 239 -11.26 15.21 19.68
C GLY A 239 -10.26 14.43 18.82
N LYS A 240 -9.91 13.20 19.26
CA LYS A 240 -8.94 12.33 18.56
C LYS A 240 -9.29 12.05 17.09
N ASP A 241 -10.59 12.02 16.77
CA ASP A 241 -11.09 11.82 15.40
C ASP A 241 -11.30 13.14 14.65
N SER A 242 -11.06 14.28 15.30
CA SER A 242 -11.04 15.60 14.68
C SER A 242 -9.71 15.87 13.98
N VAL A 243 -9.24 14.91 13.19
CA VAL A 243 -8.36 15.20 12.05
C VAL A 243 -9.28 15.72 10.95
N SER A 244 -9.88 16.89 11.17
CA SER A 244 -10.67 17.54 10.11
C SER A 244 -9.69 17.94 9.02
N THR A 245 -9.73 17.21 7.91
CA THR A 245 -9.04 17.52 6.64
C THR A 245 -9.61 18.76 5.94
N GLU A 246 -10.41 19.56 6.64
CA GLU A 246 -11.02 20.79 6.17
C GLU A 246 -10.62 21.98 7.06
N ALA A 247 -10.12 23.05 6.45
CA ALA A 247 -9.70 24.27 7.16
C ALA A 247 -10.87 24.97 7.86
N LEU A 248 -12.06 24.81 7.31
CA LEU A 248 -13.31 25.24 7.91
C LEU A 248 -14.15 24.02 8.26
N ARG A 249 -14.76 24.02 9.44
CA ARG A 249 -15.74 23.01 9.83
C ARG A 249 -17.09 23.64 10.04
N LYS A 250 -18.10 22.99 9.47
CA LYS A 250 -19.50 23.34 9.68
C LYS A 250 -19.99 22.82 11.03
N MET A 251 -20.60 23.71 11.80
CA MET A 251 -21.23 23.45 13.08
C MET A 251 -22.75 23.41 12.90
N GLU A 252 -23.49 23.12 13.97
CA GLU A 252 -24.95 23.19 13.92
C GLU A 252 -25.43 24.61 13.60
N THR A 253 -26.58 24.70 12.92
CA THR A 253 -27.11 25.99 12.46
C THR A 253 -27.80 26.73 13.60
N ILE A 254 -27.71 28.06 13.58
CA ILE A 254 -28.37 28.89 14.59
C ILE A 254 -29.03 30.13 13.98
N GLN A 255 -30.27 30.37 14.37
CA GLN A 255 -31.06 31.47 13.84
C GLN A 255 -30.70 32.82 14.46
N ASN A 256 -30.49 32.86 15.78
CA ASN A 256 -30.18 34.06 16.52
C ASN A 256 -29.10 33.74 17.54
N ALA A 257 -28.11 34.60 17.67
CA ALA A 257 -27.09 34.53 18.71
C ALA A 257 -26.73 35.95 19.15
N GLN A 258 -26.55 36.13 20.45
CA GLN A 258 -26.07 37.37 21.08
C GLN A 258 -24.55 37.33 21.29
N ALA A 259 -24.03 36.12 21.49
CA ALA A 259 -22.62 35.84 21.64
C ALA A 259 -22.36 34.37 21.29
N PHE A 260 -21.10 34.06 21.00
CA PHE A 260 -20.59 32.71 20.89
C PHE A 260 -19.52 32.47 21.96
N ALA A 261 -19.45 31.25 22.45
CA ALA A 261 -18.52 30.83 23.49
C ALA A 261 -17.98 29.43 23.22
N VAL A 262 -16.76 29.15 23.66
CA VAL A 262 -16.17 27.81 23.62
C VAL A 262 -15.72 27.41 25.02
N THR A 263 -16.07 26.20 25.43
CA THR A 263 -15.63 25.58 26.69
C THR A 263 -14.89 24.28 26.40
N ILE A 264 -14.12 23.80 27.37
CA ILE A 264 -13.59 22.43 27.39
C ILE A 264 -14.59 21.55 28.15
N GLU A 265 -15.06 20.49 27.50
CA GLU A 265 -16.08 19.57 28.01
C GLU A 265 -15.57 18.12 27.93
N PRO A 266 -16.17 17.17 28.67
CA PRO A 266 -15.89 15.74 28.49
C PRO A 266 -16.16 15.29 27.05
N THR A 267 -15.52 14.20 26.62
CA THR A 267 -15.77 13.62 25.29
C THR A 267 -17.26 13.40 25.02
N GLY A 268 -17.76 13.88 23.88
CA GLY A 268 -19.19 13.89 23.54
C GLY A 268 -19.94 15.14 24.00
N GLY A 269 -19.28 16.03 24.75
CA GLY A 269 -19.82 17.32 25.17
C GLY A 269 -20.67 17.26 26.44
N SER A 270 -21.20 18.42 26.81
CA SER A 270 -22.04 18.65 27.98
C SER A 270 -23.41 19.20 27.58
N VAL A 271 -24.39 19.06 28.48
CA VAL A 271 -25.72 19.67 28.32
C VAL A 271 -25.68 21.18 28.58
N ASN A 272 -24.83 21.61 29.51
CA ASN A 272 -24.61 23.01 29.85
C ASN A 272 -23.11 23.32 29.83
N PRO A 273 -22.71 24.55 29.50
CA PRO A 273 -21.31 24.95 29.46
C PRO A 273 -20.66 24.90 30.84
N THR A 274 -19.48 24.30 30.93
CA THR A 274 -18.59 24.35 32.09
C THR A 274 -17.94 25.72 32.15
N MET A 275 -18.57 26.66 32.85
CA MET A 275 -18.15 28.07 32.91
C MET A 275 -16.73 28.28 33.47
N GLU A 276 -16.26 27.38 34.35
CA GLU A 276 -14.89 27.40 34.87
C GLU A 276 -13.84 27.11 33.78
N LYS A 277 -14.24 26.37 32.74
CA LYS A 277 -13.42 26.00 31.59
C LYS A 277 -13.78 26.82 30.34
N LEU A 278 -14.32 28.02 30.53
CA LEU A 278 -14.61 28.94 29.44
C LEU A 278 -13.31 29.46 28.81
N MET A 279 -13.10 29.12 27.55
CA MET A 279 -11.85 29.37 26.83
C MET A 279 -11.86 30.73 26.13
N VAL A 280 -12.86 30.92 25.28
CA VAL A 280 -13.03 32.11 24.45
C VAL A 280 -14.50 32.49 24.36
N MET A 281 -14.76 33.78 24.21
CA MET A 281 -16.11 34.31 24.01
C MET A 281 -16.07 35.55 23.11
N GLY A 282 -17.11 35.75 22.30
CA GLY A 282 -17.25 36.93 21.43
C GLY A 282 -18.71 37.32 21.25
N GLY A 283 -19.00 38.61 21.35
CA GLY A 283 -20.32 39.18 21.08
C GLY A 283 -20.59 39.33 19.58
N VAL A 284 -21.87 39.21 19.21
CA VAL A 284 -22.37 39.42 17.83
C VAL A 284 -22.62 40.89 17.54
#